data_AF-G2LH76-F1
#
_entry.id   AF-G2LH76-F1
#
_cell.length_a   1.000
_cell.length_b   1.000
_cell.length_c   1.000
_cell.angle_alpha   90.00
_cell.angle_beta   90.00
_cell.angle_gamma   90.00
#
_symmetry.space_group_name_H-M   'P 1'
#
loop_
_entity.id
_entity.type
_entity.pdbx_description
1 polymer ?
#
loop_
_entity_poly.entity_id
_entity_poly.type
_entity_poly.pdbx_seq_one_letter_code
_entity_poly.pdbx_strand_id
1 'polypeptide(L)' 'MLAKQFLKQRGIAFEDILLETNPSAKSYIIERLGRAAKVPVIEIGDRIFSLNPFDPNRLASELSLILSHEPSDAAGG' A
#
# COMPACT_ATOMS: atom_id res chain seq x y z
N MET A 1 13.51 3.13 5.41
CA MET A 1 12.72 3.34 4.17
C MET A 1 11.73 4.47 4.39
N LEU A 2 11.65 5.44 3.47
CA LEU A 2 10.82 6.66 3.63
C LEU A 2 9.32 6.36 3.77
N ALA A 3 8.78 5.40 3.00
CA ALA A 3 7.38 4.98 3.10
C ALA A 3 7.00 4.48 4.50
N LYS A 4 7.83 3.61 5.11
CA LYS A 4 7.59 3.12 6.48
C LYS A 4 7.60 4.25 7.51
N GLN A 5 8.53 5.19 7.38
CA GLN A 5 8.60 6.35 8.28
C GLN A 5 7.36 7.24 8.13
N PHE A 6 6.92 7.49 6.89
CA PHE A 6 5.71 8.25 6.59
C PHE A 6 4.47 7.66 7.27
N LEU A 7 4.31 6.32 7.24
CA LEU A 7 3.20 5.61 7.87
C LEU A 7 3.30 5.66 9.41
N LYS A 8 4.49 5.36 9.97
CA LYS A 8 4.73 5.43 11.43
C LYS A 8 4.43 6.82 12.00
N GLN A 9 4.89 7.88 11.35
CA GLN A 9 4.66 9.27 11.79
C GLN A 9 3.18 9.66 11.81
N ARG A 10 2.35 8.99 11.01
CA ARG A 10 0.89 9.23 10.95
C ARG A 10 0.09 8.25 11.81
N GLY A 11 0.76 7.37 12.57
CA GLY A 11 0.09 6.34 13.36
C GLY A 11 -0.66 5.29 12.52
N ILE A 12 -0.31 5.15 11.23
CA ILE A 12 -0.95 4.19 10.34
C ILE A 12 -0.30 2.83 10.56
N ALA A 13 -1.12 1.82 10.89
CA ALA A 13 -0.69 0.44 10.99
C ALA A 13 -0.33 -0.12 9.60
N PHE A 14 0.74 -0.92 9.53
CA PHE A 14 1.15 -1.59 8.30
C PHE A 14 1.94 -2.86 8.62
N GLU A 15 1.93 -3.79 7.67
CA GLU A 15 2.82 -4.95 7.66
C GLU A 15 4.02 -4.67 6.76
N ASP A 16 5.19 -5.16 7.18
CA ASP A 16 6.44 -5.00 6.43
C ASP A 16 6.85 -6.33 5.80
N ILE A 17 6.72 -6.43 4.48
CA ILE A 17 7.09 -7.63 3.72
C ILE A 17 8.46 -7.42 3.08
N LEU A 18 9.47 -8.14 3.57
CA LEU A 18 10.80 -8.18 2.95
C LEU A 18 10.82 -9.16 1.76
N LEU A 19 11.08 -8.65 0.56
CA LEU A 19 11.20 -9.47 -0.66
C LEU A 19 12.41 -10.42 -0.66
N GLU A 20 13.39 -10.17 0.20
CA GLU A 20 14.58 -11.02 0.35
C GLU A 20 14.27 -12.32 1.10
N THR A 21 13.33 -12.26 2.05
CA THR A 21 12.94 -13.40 2.90
C THR A 21 11.62 -14.03 2.46
N ASN A 22 10.86 -13.36 1.58
CA ASN A 22 9.61 -13.86 1.01
C ASN A 22 9.69 -13.94 -0.53
N PRO A 23 10.12 -15.08 -1.09
CA PRO A 23 10.21 -15.25 -2.54
C PRO A 23 8.85 -15.14 -3.25
N SER A 24 7.75 -15.54 -2.59
CA SER A 24 6.40 -15.47 -3.14
C SER A 24 5.92 -14.03 -3.35
N ALA A 25 6.42 -13.08 -2.56
CA ALA A 25 6.05 -11.67 -2.68
C ALA A 25 6.45 -11.07 -4.04
N LYS A 26 7.57 -11.51 -4.65
CA LYS A 26 7.96 -11.03 -5.98
C LYS A 26 6.99 -11.50 -7.06
N SER A 27 6.59 -12.77 -7.02
CA SER A 27 5.60 -13.33 -7.94
C SER A 27 4.25 -12.63 -7.80
N TYR A 28 3.82 -12.40 -6.55
CA TYR A 28 2.59 -11.67 -6.25
C TYR A 28 2.57 -10.25 -6.85
N ILE A 29 3.67 -9.50 -6.71
CA ILE A 29 3.80 -8.16 -7.30
C ILE A 29 3.68 -8.21 -8.82
N ILE A 30 4.33 -9.18 -9.47
CA ILE A 30 4.28 -9.32 -10.94
C ILE A 30 2.87 -9.67 -11.40
N GLU A 31 2.20 -10.59 -10.70
CA GLU A 31 0.83 -10.99 -11.02
C GLU A 31 -0.13 -9.80 -10.90
N ARG A 32 -0.06 -9.06 -9.80
CA ARG A 32 -0.99 -7.94 -9.53
C ARG A 32 -0.71 -6.67 -10.32
N LEU A 33 0.56 -6.39 -10.65
CA LEU A 33 0.94 -5.20 -11.43
C LEU A 33 1.16 -5.48 -12.93
N GLY A 34 1.17 -6.76 -13.34
CA GLY A 34 1.57 -7.19 -14.68
C GLY A 34 3.05 -7.00 -14.99
N ARG A 35 3.87 -6.59 -14.02
CA ARG A 35 5.30 -6.32 -14.19
C ARG A 35 6.07 -6.36 -12.88
N ALA A 36 7.38 -6.59 -12.98
CA ALA A 36 8.27 -6.37 -11.85
C ALA A 36 8.29 -4.87 -11.45
N ALA A 37 8.37 -4.62 -10.15
CA ALA A 37 8.43 -3.28 -9.60
C ALA A 37 9.57 -3.13 -8.60
N LYS A 38 10.16 -1.93 -8.57
CA LYS A 38 11.12 -1.55 -7.53
C LYS A 38 10.35 -1.14 -6.27
N VAL A 39 10.91 -1.48 -5.12
CA VAL A 39 10.37 -1.07 -3.81
C VAL A 39 10.47 0.45 -3.63
N PRO A 40 9.55 1.10 -2.89
CA PRO A 40 8.37 0.51 -2.24
C PRO A 40 7.29 0.09 -3.23
N VAL A 41 6.70 -1.07 -2.96
CA VAL A 41 5.39 -1.44 -3.46
C VAL A 41 4.45 -1.40 -2.28
N ILE A 42 3.32 -0.72 -2.44
CA ILE A 42 2.33 -0.51 -1.39
C ILE A 42 1.07 -1.23 -1.82
N GLU A 43 0.50 -2.00 -0.89
CA GLU A 43 -0.81 -2.64 -1.01
C GLU A 43 -1.71 -2.06 0.07
N ILE A 44 -2.91 -1.63 -0.32
CA ILE A 44 -3.94 -1.09 0.57
C ILE A 44 -5.29 -1.63 0.11
N GLY A 45 -5.90 -2.48 0.93
CA GLY A 45 -7.12 -3.20 0.52
C GLY A 45 -6.86 -4.07 -0.70
N ASP A 46 -7.64 -3.86 -1.77
CA ASP A 46 -7.52 -4.54 -3.05
C ASP A 46 -6.56 -3.85 -4.05
N ARG A 47 -6.03 -2.68 -3.69
CA ARG A 47 -5.19 -1.83 -4.55
C ARG A 47 -3.71 -2.04 -4.25
N ILE A 48 -2.92 -2.25 -5.30
CA ILE A 48 -1.46 -2.34 -5.22
C ILE A 48 -0.81 -1.39 -6.23
N PHE A 49 0.27 -0.74 -5.82
CA PHE A 49 1.02 0.15 -6.70
C PHE A 49 2.49 0.24 -6.32
N SER A 50 3.35 0.44 -7.32
CA SER A 50 4.74 0.83 -7.09
C SER A 50 4.81 2.31 -6.76
N LEU A 51 5.60 2.68 -5.75
CA LEU A 51 5.86 4.04 -5.30
C LEU A 51 7.36 4.33 -5.31
N ASN A 52 8.01 4.04 -6.45
CA ASN A 52 9.44 4.29 -6.65
C ASN A 52 9.66 5.24 -7.84
N PRO A 53 10.26 6.43 -7.65
CA PRO A 53 10.75 6.98 -6.38
C PRO A 53 9.62 7.24 -5.37
N PHE A 54 9.95 7.32 -4.09
CA PHE A 54 8.97 7.57 -3.04
C PHE A 54 8.36 8.98 -3.18
N ASP A 55 7.04 9.04 -3.22
CA ASP A 55 6.27 10.29 -3.24
C ASP A 55 5.25 10.29 -2.06
N PRO A 56 5.46 11.15 -1.04
CA PRO A 56 4.56 11.24 0.10
C PRO A 56 3.17 11.79 -0.25
N ASN A 57 3.05 12.65 -1.26
CA ASN A 57 1.77 13.22 -1.67
C ASN A 57 0.91 12.17 -2.38
N ARG A 58 1.54 11.35 -3.22
CA ARG A 58 0.86 10.21 -3.84
C ARG A 58 0.41 9.19 -2.80
N LEU A 59 1.26 8.83 -1.83
CA LEU A 59 0.85 7.91 -0.75
C LEU A 59 -0.30 8.48 0.08
N ALA A 60 -0.26 9.78 0.43
CA ALA A 60 -1.35 10.44 1.13
C ALA A 60 -2.66 10.37 0.34
N SER A 61 -2.61 10.63 -0.97
CA SER A 61 -3.78 10.61 -1.84
C SER A 61 -4.42 9.21 -1.90
N GLU A 62 -3.61 8.17 -2.04
CA GLU A 62 -4.10 6.78 -2.08
C GLU A 62 -4.72 6.36 -0.74
N LEU A 63 -4.13 6.78 0.39
CA LEU A 63 -4.71 6.56 1.72
C LEU A 63 -6.03 7.31 1.90
N SER A 64 -6.12 8.56 1.44
CA SER A 64 -7.35 9.36 1.51
C SER A 64 -8.49 8.75 0.69
N LEU A 65 -8.22 8.20 -0.50
CA LEU A 65 -9.24 7.54 -1.32
C LEU A 65 -9.89 6.35 -0.58
N ILE A 66 -9.12 5.65 0.22
CA ILE A 66 -9.57 4.45 0.94
C ILE A 66 -10.25 4.81 2.25
N LEU A 67 -9.70 5.78 3.01
CA LEU A 67 -10.33 6.26 4.24
C LEU A 67 -11.63 7.04 4.01
N SER A 68 -11.81 7.64 2.82
CA SER A 68 -13.06 8.32 2.45
C SER A 68 -14.14 7.34 1.96
N HIS A 69 -13.81 6.07 1.79
CA HIS A 69 -14.73 4.98 1.45
C HIS A 69 -14.97 4.13 2.70
N GLU A 70 -15.50 4.75 3.77
CA GLU A 70 -16.21 3.95 4.76
C GLU A 70 -17.38 3.26 4.04
N PRO A 71 -17.61 1.94 4.23
CA PRO A 71 -18.88 1.37 3.85
C PRO A 71 -19.94 2.14 4.64
N SER A 72 -20.78 2.87 3.92
CA SER A 72 -22.04 3.35 4.45
C SER A 72 -22.92 2.12 4.67
N ASP A 73 -22.65 1.34 5.73
CA ASP A 73 -23.66 0.47 6.32
C ASP A 73 -24.55 1.34 7.20
N ALA A 74 -25.26 2.24 6.52
CA ALA A 74 -26.56 2.69 6.96
C ALA A 74 -27.54 1.53 6.75
N ALA A 75 -27.62 0.65 7.74
CA ALA A 75 -28.78 -0.21 7.96
C ALA A 75 -29.26 0.01 9.40
N GLY A 76 -29.72 1.23 9.67
CA GLY A 76 -30.79 1.45 10.63
C GLY A 76 -32.11 1.11 9.94
N GLY A 77 -32.81 0.12 10.46
CA GLY A 77 -34.14 -0.33 10.04
C GLY A 77 -34.64 -1.40 10.99
#